data_AF-F9EQJ4-F1
#
_entry.id   AF-F9EQJ4-F1
#
_cell.length_a   1.000
_cell.length_b   1.000
_cell.length_c   1.000
_cell.angle_alpha   90.00
_cell.angle_beta   90.00
_cell.angle_gamma   90.00
#
_symmetry.space_group_name_H-M   'P 1'
#
loop_
_entity.id
_entity.type
_entity.pdbx_description
1 polymer ?
#
loop_
_entity_poly.entity_id
_entity_poly.type
_entity_poly.pdbx_seq_one_letter_code
_entity_poly.pdbx_strand_id
1 'polypeptide(L)' 'MSISGKVTFVNDVNLKARTLDEYPALKEMFKTPNNPILELFYVDVEEVDTFDFVNGSKKEKYRI' A
#
# COMPACT_ATOMS: atom_id res chain seq x y z
N MET A 1 8.00 -10.07 7.11
CA MET A 1 6.74 -9.46 7.56
C MET A 1 5.66 -9.84 6.57
N SER A 2 4.51 -10.25 7.06
CA SER A 2 3.34 -10.62 6.29
C SER A 2 2.15 -9.83 6.81
N ILE A 3 1.33 -9.27 5.93
CA ILE A 3 0.14 -8.48 6.29
C ILE A 3 -1.07 -9.15 5.62
N SER A 4 -2.13 -9.36 6.40
CA SER A 4 -3.43 -9.83 5.91
C SER A 4 -4.50 -8.80 6.20
N GLY A 5 -5.39 -8.58 5.25
CA GLY A 5 -6.46 -7.60 5.35
C GLY A 5 -7.22 -7.43 4.05
N LYS A 6 -8.32 -6.68 4.11
CA LYS A 6 -9.13 -6.36 2.94
C LYS A 6 -8.45 -5.29 2.09
N VAL A 7 -8.39 -5.51 0.77
CA VAL A 7 -7.89 -4.53 -0.20
C VAL A 7 -9.06 -3.69 -0.72
N THR A 8 -8.88 -2.37 -0.76
CA THR A 8 -9.83 -1.43 -1.37
C THR A 8 -9.11 -0.54 -2.38
N PHE A 9 -9.55 -0.60 -3.64
CA PHE A 9 -9.05 0.26 -4.72
C PHE A 9 -9.68 1.64 -4.67
N VAL A 10 -8.88 2.68 -4.92
CA VAL A 10 -9.27 4.08 -4.87
C VAL A 10 -8.99 4.73 -6.22
N ASN A 11 -10.03 5.31 -6.83
CA ASN A 11 -9.91 6.08 -8.06
C ASN A 11 -10.02 7.58 -7.78
N ASP A 12 -9.00 8.14 -7.14
CA ASP A 12 -8.90 9.57 -6.84
C ASP A 12 -7.68 10.17 -7.56
N VAL A 13 -7.94 11.10 -8.50
CA VAL A 13 -6.89 11.74 -9.31
C VAL A 13 -5.98 12.65 -8.49
N ASN A 14 -6.49 13.29 -7.43
CA ASN A 14 -5.69 14.16 -6.57
C ASN A 14 -4.72 13.31 -5.74
N LEU A 15 -5.18 12.14 -5.27
CA LEU A 15 -4.32 11.19 -4.57
C LEU A 15 -3.24 10.64 -5.51
N LYS A 16 -3.61 10.26 -6.74
CA LYS A 16 -2.64 9.84 -7.78
C LYS A 16 -1.62 10.94 -8.09
N ALA A 17 -2.05 12.19 -8.19
CA ALA A 17 -1.15 13.33 -8.43
C ALA A 17 -0.14 13.49 -7.30
N ARG A 18 -0.63 13.49 -6.06
CA ARG A 18 0.23 13.54 -4.87
C ARG A 18 1.24 12.40 -4.81
N THR A 19 0.83 11.16 -5.13
CA THR A 19 1.75 10.01 -5.18
C THR A 19 2.86 10.20 -6.21
N LEU A 20 2.57 10.72 -7.40
CA LEU A 20 3.60 10.96 -8.42
C LEU A 20 4.56 12.10 -8.02
N ASP A 21 4.08 13.10 -7.29
CA ASP A 21 4.94 14.18 -6.79
C ASP A 21 5.82 13.74 -5.62
N GLU A 22 5.32 12.89 -4.72
CA GLU A 22 6.08 12.34 -3.59
C GLU A 22 7.12 11.30 -4.01
N TYR A 23 6.86 10.56 -5.10
CA TYR A 23 7.72 9.48 -5.60
C TYR A 23 8.11 9.70 -7.07
N PRO A 24 9.18 10.48 -7.35
CA PRO A 24 9.57 10.85 -8.72
C PRO A 24 9.79 9.67 -9.67
N ALA A 25 10.28 8.53 -9.18
CA ALA A 25 10.44 7.32 -9.99
C ALA A 25 9.10 6.81 -10.56
N LEU A 26 8.01 6.89 -9.78
CA LEU A 26 6.67 6.55 -10.27
C LEU A 26 6.22 7.56 -11.33
N LYS A 27 6.56 8.84 -11.19
CA LYS A 27 6.28 9.87 -12.20
C LYS A 27 6.99 9.58 -13.51
N GLU A 28 8.22 9.07 -13.46
CA GLU A 28 8.94 8.63 -14.66
C GLU A 28 8.28 7.42 -15.33
N MET A 29 7.69 6.50 -14.57
CA MET A 29 7.01 5.31 -15.12
C MET A 29 5.62 5.63 -15.67
N PHE A 30 4.78 6.31 -14.89
CA PHE A 30 3.36 6.52 -15.20
C PHE A 30 3.07 7.86 -15.88
N LYS A 31 4.00 8.83 -15.83
CA LYS A 31 3.94 10.17 -16.44
C LYS A 31 2.86 11.10 -15.93
N THR A 32 1.60 10.65 -15.89
CA THR A 32 0.43 11.48 -15.54
C THR A 32 -0.48 10.78 -14.54
N PRO A 33 -1.20 11.52 -13.69
CA PRO A 33 -2.14 10.95 -12.72
C PRO A 33 -3.33 10.23 -13.37
N ASN A 34 -3.66 10.58 -14.61
CA ASN A 34 -4.75 9.97 -15.40
C ASN A 34 -4.30 8.74 -16.17
N ASN A 35 -3.08 8.24 -15.95
CA ASN A 35 -2.61 7.04 -16.60
C ASN A 35 -3.55 5.85 -16.25
N PRO A 36 -4.15 5.16 -17.24
CA PRO A 36 -5.15 4.13 -17.00
C PRO A 36 -4.60 2.88 -16.29
N ILE A 37 -3.29 2.67 -16.28
CA ILE A 37 -2.65 1.55 -15.57
C ILE A 37 -2.15 1.92 -14.16
N LEU A 38 -2.30 3.20 -13.75
CA LEU A 38 -1.97 3.63 -12.40
C LEU A 38 -3.19 3.43 -11.49
N GLU A 39 -3.11 2.42 -10.63
CA GLU A 39 -4.12 2.11 -9.62
C GLU A 39 -3.56 2.32 -8.22
N LEU A 40 -4.38 2.87 -7.32
CA LEU A 40 -4.05 3.00 -5.91
C LEU A 40 -4.99 2.11 -5.10
N PHE A 41 -4.46 1.51 -4.05
CA PHE A 41 -5.24 0.76 -3.09
C PHE A 41 -4.67 0.95 -1.69
N TYR A 42 -5.50 0.70 -0.69
CA TYR A 42 -5.08 0.53 0.69
C TYR A 42 -5.54 -0.83 1.22
N VAL A 43 -4.91 -1.26 2.31
CA VAL A 43 -5.26 -2.50 3.01
C VAL A 43 -5.80 -2.14 4.39
N ASP A 44 -7.03 -2.54 4.67
CA ASP A 44 -7.59 -2.54 6.03
C ASP A 44 -6.95 -3.73 6.78
N VAL A 45 -5.89 -3.45 7.54
CA VAL A 45 -5.05 -4.47 8.16
C VAL A 45 -5.79 -5.19 9.29
N GLU A 46 -5.92 -6.51 9.17
CA GLU A 46 -6.56 -7.38 10.17
C GLU A 46 -5.53 -8.22 10.95
N GLU A 47 -4.44 -8.64 10.30
CA GLU A 47 -3.38 -9.43 10.92
C GLU A 47 -2.00 -9.02 10.38
N VAL A 48 -1.02 -8.91 11.28
CA VAL A 48 0.39 -8.72 10.95
C VAL A 48 1.20 -9.86 11.56
N ASP A 49 2.01 -10.52 10.75
CA ASP A 49 2.99 -11.51 11.17
C ASP A 49 4.40 -10.95 10.96
N THR A 50 5.16 -10.87 12.04
CA THR A 50 6.56 -10.42 12.03
C THR A 50 7.46 -11.56 12.46
N PHE A 51 8.68 -11.56 11.94
CA PHE A 51 9.70 -12.54 12.31
C PHE A 51 11.02 -11.82 12.53
N ASP A 52 11.68 -12.17 13.62
CA ASP A 52 13.08 -11.83 13.83
C ASP A 52 13.86 -13.05 14.36
N PHE A 53 15.18 -13.03 14.18
CA PHE A 53 16.05 -14.17 14.51
C PHE A 53 16.23 -14.40 16.02
N VAL A 54 15.89 -13.42 16.86
CA VAL A 54 16.07 -13.48 18.32
C VAL A 54 14.80 -13.97 19.01
N ASN A 55 13.64 -13.42 18.63
CA ASN A 55 12.35 -13.65 19.28
C ASN A 55 11.43 -14.61 18.49
N GLY A 56 11.80 -14.99 17.26
CA GLY A 56 10.97 -15.85 16.41
C GLY A 56 9.80 -15.11 15.77
N SER A 57 8.71 -15.84 15.47
CA SER A 57 7.51 -15.25 14.86
C SER A 57 6.56 -14.65 15.90
N LYS A 58 5.97 -13.51 15.57
CA LYS A 58 4.96 -12.81 16.38
C LYS A 58 3.81 -12.37 15.50
N LYS A 59 2.60 -12.83 15.87
CA LYS A 59 1.34 -12.50 15.21
C LYS A 59 0.52 -11.53 16.04
N GLU A 60 0.05 -10.47 15.42
CA GLU A 60 -0.84 -9.47 16.01
C GLU A 60 -2.12 -9.36 15.19
N LYS A 61 -3.27 -9.48 15.86
CA LYS A 61 -4.59 -9.33 15.26
C LYS A 61 -5.19 -8.00 15.66
N TYR A 62 -5.62 -7.23 14.67
CA TYR A 62 -6.28 -5.94 14.83
C TYR A 62 -7.79 -6.15 14.68
N ARG A 63 -8.55 -5.89 15.76
CA ARG A 63 -10.01 -5.85 15.68
C ARG A 63 -10.38 -4.46 15.16
N ILE A 64 -10.74 -4.38 13.88
CA ILE A 64 -11.30 -3.18 13.25
C ILE A 64 -12.78 -3.06 13.59
#